data_AF-A0A7S3ZEL6-F1
#
_entry.id   AF-A0A7S3ZEL6-F1
#
_cell.length_a   1.000
_cell.length_b   1.000
_cell.length_c   1.000
_cell.angle_alpha   90.00
_cell.angle_beta   90.00
_cell.angle_gamma   90.00
#
_symmetry.space_group_name_H-M   'P 1'
#
loop_
_entity.id
_entity.type
_entity.pdbx_description
1 polymer ?
#
loop_
_entity_poly.entity_id
_entity_poly.type
_entity_poly.pdbx_seq_one_letter_code
_entity_poly.pdbx_strand_id
1 'polypeptide(L)'
;LTSFGPVLVDIMGNEQFMKFYLGSGFLSSIVGIAVPFAHWVVRKQPTILAVPSLGASGAIFALLATWTQVFPHERLMIVFLPFYSVEAQQVFPAIVGFDTLGCLYGFIGNSFLNHGA
;
A
#
# COMPACT_ATOMS: atom_id res chain seq x y z
N LEU A 1 8.97 3.86 -8.60
CA LEU A 1 10.01 2.85 -8.92
C LEU A 1 11.25 3.47 -9.56
N THR A 2 11.12 4.36 -10.55
CA THR A 2 12.29 4.98 -11.21
C THR A 2 13.15 5.84 -10.28
N SER A 3 12.55 6.52 -9.30
CA SER A 3 13.29 7.40 -8.38
C SER A 3 14.06 6.67 -7.26
N PHE A 4 13.52 5.57 -6.74
CA PHE A 4 14.07 4.87 -5.56
C PHE A 4 14.45 3.40 -5.83
N GLY A 5 14.01 2.83 -6.95
CA GLY A 5 14.30 1.45 -7.35
C GLY A 5 15.79 1.18 -7.57
N PRO A 6 16.52 2.01 -8.36
CA PRO A 6 17.96 1.83 -8.54
C PRO A 6 18.74 1.88 -7.21
N VAL A 7 18.34 2.77 -6.30
CA VAL A 7 18.96 2.91 -4.98
C VAL A 7 18.76 1.64 -4.15
N LEU A 8 17.53 1.11 -4.09
CA LEU A 8 17.24 -0.15 -3.41
C LEU A 8 17.95 -1.35 -4.03
N VAL A 9 18.06 -1.40 -5.35
CA VAL A 9 18.78 -2.45 -6.08
C VAL A 9 20.27 -2.43 -5.74
N ASP A 10 20.87 -1.25 -5.61
CA ASP A 10 22.28 -1.11 -5.24
C ASP A 10 22.55 -1.59 -3.81
N ILE A 11 21.63 -1.29 -2.88
CA ILE A 11 21.75 -1.68 -1.47
C ILE A 11 21.51 -3.19 -1.26
N MET A 12 20.47 -3.74 -1.90
CA MET A 12 20.02 -5.12 -1.67
C MET A 12 20.65 -6.14 -2.61
N GLY A 13 21.03 -5.71 -3.81
CA GLY A 13 21.32 -6.57 -4.94
C GLY A 13 20.09 -6.83 -5.82
N ASN A 14 20.32 -7.02 -7.12
CA ASN A 14 19.29 -7.27 -8.13
C ASN A 14 18.40 -8.48 -7.80
N GLU A 15 19.00 -9.55 -7.29
CA GLU A 15 18.27 -10.79 -7.00
C GLU A 15 17.36 -10.64 -5.78
N GLN A 16 17.86 -10.03 -4.70
CA GLN A 16 17.10 -9.78 -3.48
C GLN A 16 15.96 -8.80 -3.75
N PHE A 17 16.21 -7.75 -4.53
CA PHE A 17 15.18 -6.79 -4.94
C PHE A 17 14.04 -7.48 -5.69
N MET A 18 14.35 -8.33 -6.67
CA MET A 18 13.33 -9.05 -7.45
C MET A 18 12.52 -10.00 -6.57
N LYS A 19 13.19 -10.78 -5.71
CA LYS A 19 12.54 -11.70 -4.75
C LYS A 19 11.62 -10.94 -3.80
N PHE A 20 12.05 -9.79 -3.29
CA PHE A 20 11.27 -8.96 -2.39
C PHE A 20 10.08 -8.30 -3.09
N TYR A 21 10.26 -7.73 -4.28
CA TYR A 21 9.18 -7.13 -5.06
C TYR A 21 8.09 -8.14 -5.44
N LEU A 22 8.49 -9.31 -5.94
CA LEU A 22 7.55 -10.38 -6.27
C LEU A 22 6.88 -10.97 -5.03
N GLY A 23 7.64 -11.20 -3.96
CA GLY A 23 7.12 -11.73 -2.70
C GLY A 23 6.12 -10.77 -2.04
N SER A 24 6.42 -9.47 -1.99
CA SER A 24 5.50 -8.46 -1.46
C SER A 24 4.24 -8.30 -2.32
N GLY A 25 4.36 -8.36 -3.65
CA GLY A 25 3.20 -8.38 -4.54
C GLY A 25 2.29 -9.59 -4.34
N PHE A 26 2.89 -10.76 -4.12
CA PHE A 26 2.15 -12.00 -3.81
C PHE A 26 1.42 -11.91 -2.46
N LEU A 27 2.12 -11.48 -1.41
CA LEU A 27 1.53 -11.30 -0.07
C LEU A 27 0.41 -10.25 -0.09
N SER A 28 0.61 -9.13 -0.80
CA SER A 28 -0.42 -8.10 -0.95
C SER A 28 -1.64 -8.62 -1.68
N SER A 29 -1.46 -9.49 -2.68
CA SER A 29 -2.58 -10.11 -3.40
C SER A 29 -3.39 -11.02 -2.50
N ILE A 30 -2.75 -11.79 -1.62
CA ILE A 30 -3.45 -12.62 -0.62
C ILE A 30 -4.28 -11.75 0.32
N VAL A 31 -3.69 -10.69 0.88
CA VAL A 31 -4.40 -9.77 1.79
C VAL A 31 -5.58 -9.12 1.07
N GLY A 32 -5.37 -8.69 -0.17
CA GLY A 32 -6.38 -8.09 -1.01
C GLY A 32 -7.56 -9.03 -1.31
N ILE A 33 -7.35 -10.35 -1.38
CA ILE A 33 -8.44 -11.33 -1.54
C ILE A 33 -9.07 -11.69 -0.19
N ALA A 34 -8.25 -11.81 0.86
CA ALA A 34 -8.69 -12.24 2.18
C ALA A 34 -9.68 -11.24 2.82
N VAL A 35 -9.45 -9.94 2.69
CA VAL A 35 -10.33 -8.89 3.25
C VAL A 35 -11.75 -8.91 2.65
N PRO A 36 -11.95 -8.85 1.32
CA PRO A 36 -13.28 -8.94 0.73
C PRO A 36 -13.89 -10.32 0.92
N PHE A 37 -13.10 -11.40 0.98
CA PHE A 37 -13.60 -12.73 1.29
C PHE A 37 -14.16 -12.81 2.73
N ALA A 38 -13.43 -12.31 3.72
CA ALA A 38 -13.89 -12.23 5.10
C ALA A 38 -15.16 -11.36 5.21
N HIS A 39 -15.20 -10.23 4.51
CA HIS A 39 -16.39 -9.40 4.44
C HIS A 39 -17.59 -10.12 3.82
N TRP A 40 -17.39 -10.87 2.73
CA TRP A 40 -18.42 -11.69 2.10
C TRP A 40 -18.96 -12.76 3.06
N VAL A 41 -18.09 -13.45 3.80
CA VAL A 41 -18.50 -14.45 4.81
C VAL A 41 -19.40 -13.84 5.88
N VAL A 42 -19.06 -12.63 6.35
CA VAL A 42 -19.80 -11.96 7.43
C VAL A 42 -21.10 -11.33 6.94
N ARG A 43 -21.12 -10.72 5.75
CA ARG A 43 -22.25 -9.88 5.28
C ARG A 43 -23.10 -10.54 4.19
N LYS A 44 -22.69 -11.67 3.62
CA LYS A 44 -23.36 -12.38 2.50
C LYS A 44 -23.73 -11.51 1.30
N GLN A 45 -23.13 -10.33 1.14
CA GLN A 45 -23.35 -9.46 0.00
C GLN A 45 -22.24 -9.65 -1.04
N PRO A 46 -22.56 -9.69 -2.34
CA PRO A 46 -21.56 -9.71 -3.40
C PRO A 46 -20.94 -8.32 -3.53
N THR A 47 -19.88 -8.04 -2.78
CA THR A 47 -19.01 -6.89 -3.05
C THR A 47 -18.44 -7.07 -4.46
N ILE A 48 -18.79 -6.15 -5.36
CA ILE A 48 -18.48 -6.19 -6.79
C ILE A 48 -16.99 -6.48 -7.01
N LEU A 49 -16.73 -7.55 -7.75
CA LEU A 49 -15.45 -8.17 -8.11
C LEU A 49 -14.58 -7.31 -9.04
N ALA A 50 -14.58 -5.99 -8.90
CA ALA A 50 -13.52 -5.17 -9.47
C ALA A 50 -12.32 -5.30 -8.53
N VAL A 51 -11.42 -6.24 -8.81
CA VAL A 51 -10.16 -6.44 -8.09
C VAL A 51 -9.07 -5.67 -8.86
N PRO A 52 -8.92 -4.34 -8.69
CA PRO A 52 -7.91 -3.58 -9.42
C PRO A 52 -6.51 -3.99 -8.93
N SER A 53 -5.68 -4.63 -9.75
CA SER A 53 -4.21 -4.72 -9.55
C SER A 53 -3.73 -4.94 -8.08
N LEU A 54 -4.44 -5.77 -7.29
CA LEU A 54 -4.39 -5.78 -5.81
C LEU A 54 -3.01 -6.06 -5.19
N GLY A 55 -2.03 -6.50 -5.99
CA GLY A 55 -0.65 -6.75 -5.56
C GLY A 55 0.36 -5.65 -5.89
N ALA A 56 0.17 -4.88 -6.98
CA ALA A 56 1.24 -4.01 -7.49
C ALA A 56 1.46 -2.76 -6.62
N SER A 57 0.39 -2.12 -6.15
CA SER A 57 0.48 -0.96 -5.25
C SER A 57 1.10 -1.35 -3.90
N GLY A 58 0.70 -2.49 -3.33
CA GLY A 58 1.27 -3.02 -2.09
C GLY A 58 2.75 -3.37 -2.20
N ALA A 59 3.20 -3.90 -3.35
CA ALA A 59 4.62 -4.13 -3.60
C ALA A 59 5.44 -2.83 -3.62
N ILE A 60 4.89 -1.76 -4.18
CA ILE A 60 5.52 -0.44 -4.18
C ILE A 60 5.58 0.14 -2.76
N PHE A 61 4.51 0.01 -1.97
CA PHE A 61 4.51 0.43 -0.56
C PHE A 61 5.52 -0.36 0.28
N ALA A 62 5.69 -1.66 0.02
CA ALA A 62 6.71 -2.48 0.69
C ALA A 62 8.13 -1.99 0.35
N LEU A 63 8.41 -1.71 -0.93
CA LEU A 63 9.69 -1.11 -1.33
C LEU A 63 9.92 0.26 -0.70
N LEU A 64 8.88 1.09 -0.63
CA LEU A 64 8.97 2.40 0.01
C LEU A 64 9.20 2.27 1.52
N ALA A 65 8.55 1.31 2.20
CA ALA A 65 8.80 0.99 3.60
C ALA A 65 10.26 0.65 3.83
N THR A 66 10.81 -0.25 3.03
CA THR A 66 12.21 -0.63 3.08
C THR A 66 13.13 0.57 2.84
N TRP A 67 12.83 1.42 1.85
CA TRP A 67 13.62 2.62 1.59
C TRP A 67 13.61 3.58 2.79
N THR A 68 12.44 3.78 3.42
CA THR A 68 12.32 4.64 4.62
C THR A 68 13.06 4.08 5.83
N GLN A 69 13.25 2.76 5.90
CA GLN A 69 14.07 2.13 6.95
C GLN A 69 15.57 2.33 6.72
N VAL A 70 16.01 2.32 5.45
CA VAL A 70 17.42 2.57 5.11
C VAL A 70 17.76 4.06 5.23
N PHE A 71 16.81 4.93 4.88
CA PHE A 71 16.97 6.39 4.91
C PHE A 71 15.93 7.06 5.83
N PRO A 72 16.00 6.86 7.15
CA PRO A 72 14.97 7.35 8.09
C PRO A 72 14.97 8.89 8.23
N HIS A 73 16.14 9.51 8.11
CA HIS A 73 16.34 10.96 8.26
C HIS A 73 16.21 11.73 6.95
N GLU A 74 15.92 11.07 5.83
CA GLU A 74 15.67 11.75 4.58
C GLU A 74 14.39 12.56 4.66
N ARG A 75 14.43 13.77 4.12
CA ARG A 75 13.30 14.70 4.17
C ARG A 75 12.47 14.55 2.91
N LEU A 76 11.26 14.00 3.07
CA LEU A 76 10.32 13.85 1.96
C LEU A 76 9.47 15.10 1.84
N MET A 77 9.30 15.55 0.59
CA MET A 77 8.38 16.63 0.24
C MET A 77 7.08 16.00 -0.23
N ILE A 78 5.97 16.32 0.44
CA ILE A 78 4.64 15.88 0.03
C ILE A 78 4.18 16.78 -1.12
N VAL A 79 3.68 16.20 -2.21
CA VAL A 79 3.23 16.92 -3.42
C VAL A 79 2.27 18.07 -3.11
N PHE A 80 1.41 17.92 -2.10
CA PHE A 80 0.43 18.93 -1.69
C PHE A 80 0.97 20.05 -0.80
N LEU A 81 2.16 19.89 -0.22
CA LEU A 81 2.73 20.88 0.69
C LEU A 81 4.25 20.97 0.50
N PRO A 82 4.73 21.50 -0.65
CA PRO A 82 6.15 21.51 -1.00
C PRO A 82 7.00 22.38 -0.05
N PHE A 83 6.37 23.23 0.77
CA PHE A 83 7.06 24.08 1.73
C PHE A 83 7.34 23.41 3.07
N TYR A 84 6.78 22.22 3.32
CA TYR A 84 6.95 21.47 4.55
C TYR A 84 7.66 20.15 4.27
N SER A 85 8.93 20.10 4.65
CA SER A 85 9.74 18.88 4.63
C SER A 85 9.52 18.12 5.94
N VAL A 86 9.07 16.88 5.87
CA VAL A 86 8.88 16.03 7.05
C VAL A 86 9.73 14.77 6.88
N GLU A 87 10.24 14.23 7.99
CA GLU A 87 11.11 13.06 7.98
C GLU A 87 10.39 11.83 7.43
N ALA A 88 11.07 11.08 6.55
CA ALA A 88 10.54 9.91 5.88
C ALA A 88 9.93 8.89 6.85
N GLN A 89 10.58 8.70 8.01
CA GLN A 89 10.15 7.78 9.05
C GLN A 89 8.76 8.11 9.62
N GLN A 90 8.39 9.38 9.70
CA GLN A 90 7.08 9.81 10.21
C GLN A 90 6.03 9.90 9.10
N VAL A 91 6.44 10.36 7.92
CA VAL A 91 5.56 10.56 6.77
C VAL A 91 5.04 9.23 6.23
N PHE A 92 5.91 8.24 6.11
CA PHE A 92 5.56 6.96 5.51
C PHE A 92 4.39 6.24 6.22
N PRO A 93 4.43 5.98 7.54
CA PRO A 93 3.32 5.34 8.23
C PRO A 93 2.05 6.20 8.22
N ALA A 94 2.17 7.52 8.21
CA ALA A 94 1.01 8.42 8.13
C ALA A 94 0.29 8.30 6.78
N ILE A 95 1.03 8.26 5.67
CA ILE A 95 0.46 8.09 4.32
C ILE A 95 -0.17 6.71 4.17
N VAL A 96 0.53 5.65 4.58
CA VAL A 96 0.00 4.27 4.52
C VAL A 96 -1.24 4.14 5.38
N GLY A 97 -1.24 4.71 6.59
CA GLY A 97 -2.39 4.74 7.48
C GLY A 97 -3.58 5.47 6.85
N PHE A 98 -3.36 6.66 6.28
CA PHE A 98 -4.40 7.43 5.62
C PHE A 98 -5.01 6.70 4.41
N ASP A 99 -4.17 6.11 3.55
CA ASP A 99 -4.62 5.32 2.39
C ASP A 99 -5.42 4.08 2.81
N THR A 100 -4.91 3.34 3.80
CA THR A 100 -5.57 2.13 4.33
C THR A 100 -6.91 2.46 5.00
N LEU A 101 -6.96 3.54 5.78
CA LEU A 101 -8.20 4.02 6.41
C LEU A 101 -9.21 4.47 5.35
N GLY A 102 -8.78 5.21 4.33
CA GLY A 102 -9.63 5.62 3.21
C GLY A 102 -10.22 4.41 2.47
N CYS A 103 -9.39 3.41 2.19
CA CYS A 103 -9.84 2.13 1.63
C CYS A 103 -10.87 1.43 2.53
N LEU A 104 -10.62 1.37 3.84
CA LEU A 104 -11.52 0.74 4.80
C LEU A 104 -12.86 1.48 4.90
N TYR A 105 -12.84 2.81 5.01
CA TYR A 105 -14.04 3.65 5.05
C TYR A 105 -14.83 3.58 3.75
N GLY A 106 -14.17 3.58 2.60
CA GLY A 106 -14.83 3.42 1.30
C GLY A 106 -15.48 2.04 1.16
N PHE A 107 -14.78 0.99 1.58
CA PHE A 107 -15.29 -0.39 1.53
C PHE A 107 -16.50 -0.59 2.47
N ILE A 108 -16.43 -0.05 3.70
CA ILE A 108 -17.53 -0.08 4.66
C ILE A 108 -18.69 0.83 4.22
N GLY A 109 -18.42 2.04 3.75
CA GLY A 109 -19.40 3.03 3.32
C GLY A 109 -20.22 2.58 2.11
N ASN A 110 -19.56 2.00 1.09
CA ASN A 110 -20.24 1.39 -0.05
C ASN A 110 -21.12 0.20 0.36
N SER A 111 -20.73 -0.53 1.40
CA SER A 111 -21.53 -1.64 1.95
C SER A 111 -22.79 -1.14 2.67
N PHE A 112 -22.77 0.04 3.28
CA PHE A 112 -23.96 0.64 3.89
C PHE A 112 -24.95 1.20 2.86
N LEU A 113 -24.46 1.88 1.82
CA LEU A 113 -25.32 2.39 0.74
C LEU A 113 -26.02 1.26 -0.03
N ASN A 114 -25.36 0.10 -0.19
CA ASN A 114 -25.93 -1.07 -0.87
C ASN A 114 -26.97 -1.85 -0.04
N HIS A 115 -27.15 -1.55 1.26
CA HIS A 115 -28.25 -2.11 2.07
C HIS A 115 -29.46 -1.15 2.15
N GLY A 116 -29.36 0.06 1.60
CA GLY A 116 -30.42 1.09 1.64
C GLY A 116 -31.22 1.22 0.34
N ALA A 117 -31.00 0.35 -0.65
CA ALA A 117 -31.71 0.30 -1.93
C ALA A 117 -32.51 -1.00 -2.06
#